data_AF-A0A921BNC6-F1
#
_entry.id   AF-A0A921BNC6-F1
#
_cell.length_a   1.000
_cell.length_b   1.000
_cell.length_c   1.000
_cell.angle_alpha   90.00
_cell.angle_beta   90.00
_cell.angle_gamma   90.00
#
_symmetry.space_group_name_H-M   'P 1'
#
loop_
_entity.id
_entity.type
_entity.pdbx_description
1 polymer ?
#
loop_
_entity_poly.entity_id
_entity_poly.type
_entity_poly.pdbx_seq_one_letter_code
_entity_poly.pdbx_strand_id
1 'polypeptide(L)' 'MYRLALCEACADLDELRREVVVTVVHEVAHHFGIDDDTLDDLGWG' A
#
# COMPACT_ATOMS: atom_id res chain seq x y z
N MET A 1 3.32 8.87 -12.32
CA MET A 1 3.61 7.67 -13.13
C MET A 1 3.36 6.38 -12.33
N TYR A 2 2.37 6.36 -11.42
CA TYR A 2 2.12 5.20 -10.53
C TYR A 2 0.96 4.32 -11.00
N ARG A 3 -0.08 4.94 -11.56
CA ARG A 3 -1.32 4.24 -11.96
C ARG A 3 -1.10 3.14 -13.02
N LEU A 4 -0.31 3.41 -14.07
CA LEU A 4 -0.08 2.42 -15.13
C LEU A 4 0.73 1.23 -14.62
N ALA A 5 1.80 1.47 -13.86
CA ALA A 5 2.62 0.41 -13.27
C ALA A 5 1.82 -0.46 -12.28
N LEU A 6 0.97 0.14 -11.45
CA LEU A 6 0.08 -0.62 -10.56
C LEU A 6 -0.95 -1.45 -11.34
N CYS A 7 -1.55 -0.90 -12.40
CA CYS A 7 -2.49 -1.65 -13.24
C CYS A 7 -1.82 -2.78 -14.02
N GLU A 8 -0.55 -2.64 -14.41
CA GLU A 8 0.22 -3.69 -15.07
C GLU A 8 0.70 -4.79 -14.10
N ALA A 9 0.90 -4.43 -12.83
CA ALA A 9 1.33 -5.37 -11.78
C ALA A 9 0.19 -6.23 -11.23
N CYS A 10 -1.07 -5.87 -11.47
CA CYS A 10 -2.25 -6.56 -10.92
C CYS A 10 -3.02 -7.31 -12.01
N ALA A 11 -3.45 -8.54 -11.72
CA ALA A 11 -4.24 -9.37 -12.62
C ALA A 11 -5.71 -8.93 -12.71
N ASP A 12 -6.23 -8.31 -11.65
CA ASP A 12 -7.61 -7.83 -11.59
C ASP A 12 -7.78 -6.56 -10.74
N LEU A 13 -9.01 -6.07 -10.72
CA LEU A 13 -9.37 -4.81 -10.07
C LEU A 13 -9.37 -4.91 -8.54
N ASP A 14 -9.57 -6.09 -7.98
CA ASP A 14 -9.58 -6.34 -6.54
C ASP A 14 -8.14 -6.42 -5.99
N GLU A 15 -7.22 -7.02 -6.75
CA GLU A 15 -5.78 -6.94 -6.51
C GLU A 15 -5.28 -5.51 -6.59
N LEU A 16 -5.61 -4.78 -7.66
CA LEU A 16 -5.26 -3.36 -7.79
C LEU A 16 -5.77 -2.53 -6.61
N ARG A 17 -7.00 -2.77 -6.16
CA ARG A 17 -7.58 -2.08 -5.02
C ARG A 17 -6.79 -2.35 -3.74
N ARG A 18 -6.37 -3.61 -3.51
CA ARG A 18 -5.55 -3.98 -2.34
C ARG A 18 -4.20 -3.27 -2.38
N GLU A 19 -3.50 -3.31 -3.51
CA GLU A 19 -2.21 -2.63 -3.67
C GLU A 19 -2.28 -1.12 -3.45
N VAL A 20 -3.33 -0.48 -3.97
CA VAL A 20 -3.57 0.96 -3.72
C VAL A 20 -3.77 1.21 -2.22
N VAL A 21 -4.57 0.38 -1.54
CA VAL A 21 -4.83 0.56 -0.10
C VAL A 21 -3.55 0.37 0.71
N VAL A 22 -2.77 -0.68 0.42
CA VAL A 22 -1.49 -0.94 1.08
C VAL A 22 -0.55 0.25 0.90
N THR A 23 -0.37 0.71 -0.33
CA THR A 23 0.53 1.86 -0.62
C THR A 23 0.09 3.12 0.13
N VAL A 24 -1.21 3.45 0.10
CA VAL A 24 -1.74 4.65 0.75
C VAL A 24 -1.59 4.56 2.28
N VAL A 25 -1.84 3.39 2.87
CA VAL A 25 -1.68 3.21 4.31
C VAL A 25 -0.23 3.41 4.74
N HIS A 26 0.73 2.86 4.01
CA HIS A 26 2.16 3.06 4.27
C HIS A 26 2.56 4.55 4.18
N GLU A 27 2.16 5.24 3.11
CA GLU A 27 2.49 6.66 2.92
C GLU A 27 1.87 7.54 4.03
N VAL A 28 0.63 7.26 4.43
CA VAL A 28 -0.06 7.98 5.52
C VAL A 28 0.61 7.68 6.86
N ALA A 29 0.95 6.43 7.14
CA ALA A 29 1.63 6.03 8.36
C ALA A 29 3.00 6.70 8.50
N HIS A 30 3.81 6.65 7.44
CA HIS A 30 5.12 7.30 7.40
C HIS A 30 4.99 8.83 7.55
N HIS A 31 3.95 9.44 6.96
CA HIS A 31 3.69 10.87 7.15
C HIS A 31 3.45 11.25 8.62
N PHE A 32 2.88 10.34 9.42
CA PHE A 32 2.68 10.50 10.86
C PHE A 32 3.85 9.97 11.72
N GLY A 33 4.93 9.50 11.10
CA GLY A 33 6.11 8.98 11.80
C GLY A 33 5.94 7.59 12.38
N ILE A 34 4.98 6.81 11.86
CA ILE A 34 4.84 5.38 12.15
C ILE A 34 5.81 4.63 11.22
N ASP A 35 6.58 3.70 11.76
CA ASP A 35 7.54 2.88 11.01
C ASP A 35 6.94 1.54 10.55
N ASP A 36 7.66 0.82 9.68
CA ASP A 36 7.23 -0.45 9.13
C ASP A 36 7.08 -1.53 10.21
N ASP A 37 7.95 -1.55 11.22
CA ASP A 37 7.84 -2.48 12.37
C ASP A 37 6.49 -2.30 13.10
N THR A 38 6.06 -1.05 13.29
CA THR A 38 4.75 -0.75 13.88
C THR A 38 3.59 -1.12 12.94
N LEU A 39 3.78 -1.02 11.62
CA LEU A 39 2.77 -1.45 10.65
C LEU A 39 2.61 -2.96 10.61
N ASP A 40 3.71 -3.72 10.67
CA ASP A 40 3.72 -5.18 10.78
C ASP A 40 2.90 -5.63 12.01
N ASP A 41 3.13 -4.99 13.16
CA ASP A 41 2.39 -5.26 14.41
C ASP A 41 0.87 -4.96 14.28
N LEU A 42 0.50 -4.06 13.38
CA LEU A 42 -0.89 -3.69 13.08
C LEU A 42 -1.51 -4.53 11.93
N GLY A 43 -0.73 -5.44 11.33
CA GLY A 43 -1.15 -6.29 10.21
C GLY A 43 -1.12 -5.61 8.84
N TRP A 44 -0.27 -4.60 8.68
CA TRP A 44 -0.12 -3.80 7.45
C TRP A 44 1.21 -4.00 6.73
N GLY A 45 2.11 -4.84 7.26
CA GLY A 45 3.37 -5.28 6.65
C GLY A 45 3.25 -6.14 5.41
#